data_AF-A0A353MHC2-F1
#
_entry.id   AF-A0A353MHC2-F1
#
_cell.length_a   1.000
_cell.length_b   1.000
_cell.length_c   1.000
_cell.angle_alpha   90.00
_cell.angle_beta   90.00
_cell.angle_gamma   90.00
#
_symmetry.space_group_name_H-M   'P 1'
#
loop_
_entity.id
_entity.type
_entity.pdbx_description
1 polymer ?
#
loop_
_entity_poly.entity_id
_entity_poly.type
_entity_poly.pdbx_seq_one_letter_code
_entity_poly.pdbx_strand_id
1 'polypeptide(L)'
;MVKLTIGMASYNNFQEVWFTLQALRMYQDLTDTELLVIDNYGDDTLRDFIASWAAPQVRYVRYTERQGTAAPRDQVFAQAAGEWVLCIDSHVMLPPGTVARFREWCAAHPECRDLLQGPMLYDDLAQMADAFQDRWEGGMWGVWRGAQVSTEMEPYEIEMMGLGLFACRKDAWLGFNKEHRGFGAEEGYIHSKYRQAGRKTLCLPFLRWVHYFHTRNGKVTCPYTPTQEDKIHNYLTGFAELGLDSAPIYQHFNLIPPAPPARKITNIQIDPNANCGSNCWFCPVRYIERPAGQVMPQLLFESLLDGILDGIKQGSIEEDFTLWLSSYNDILLDPLLAERLHALRARGMKFCCLTNGIGLLSHHQLLHEYRDVVVCYSVDLPAGNPESYAKHTLNPPATFGIILNGLQALHALDPTHYSHAVHVGVNGAHDADWSRKQILYDLPAGDTDLQLQQLQEKLPMYPRVEAMRPLADRAGHLSSHAIDNAVDRPGTAGCNRLTEWLHVNSSGQAYTCCQDYLEAYQYADLTTQTIHEALAAAPGKPFEATRRELCRKCTFAK
;
A
#
# COMPACT_ATOMS: atom_id res chain seq x y z
N MET A 1 15.61 39.22 26.63
CA MET A 1 15.78 37.74 26.61
C MET A 1 15.62 37.35 25.15
N VAL A 2 16.50 36.50 24.60
CA VAL A 2 16.46 36.17 23.16
C VAL A 2 15.11 35.51 22.84
N LYS A 3 14.34 36.11 21.93
CA LYS A 3 13.03 35.59 21.50
C LYS A 3 13.13 34.84 20.18
N LEU A 4 14.01 35.29 19.28
CA LEU A 4 14.20 34.73 17.95
C LEU A 4 15.67 34.32 17.75
N THR A 5 15.89 33.12 17.23
CA THR A 5 17.15 32.72 16.61
C THR A 5 16.99 32.74 15.10
N ILE A 6 17.82 33.48 14.39
CA ILE A 6 18.00 33.30 12.94
C ILE A 6 19.26 32.47 12.75
N GLY A 7 19.09 31.22 12.30
CA GLY A 7 20.18 30.28 12.15
C GLY A 7 20.41 29.90 10.70
N MET A 8 21.67 29.60 10.35
CA MET A 8 22.02 29.09 9.03
C MET A 8 23.03 27.96 9.13
N ALA A 9 22.88 26.98 8.24
CA ALA A 9 23.90 25.97 7.96
C ALA A 9 24.84 26.50 6.87
N SER A 10 26.15 26.37 7.07
CA SER A 10 27.17 26.76 6.09
C SER A 10 28.11 25.61 5.77
N TYR A 11 28.59 25.56 4.53
CA TYR A 11 29.57 24.57 4.09
C TYR A 11 30.51 25.18 3.05
N ASN A 12 31.75 25.47 3.45
CA ASN A 12 32.82 26.00 2.59
C ASN A 12 32.40 27.17 1.68
N ASN A 13 31.65 28.12 2.25
CA ASN A 13 31.04 29.21 1.51
C ASN A 13 31.07 30.53 2.28
N PHE A 14 32.22 30.85 2.89
CA PHE A 14 32.44 32.06 3.70
C PHE A 14 31.85 33.34 3.10
N GLN A 15 32.07 33.61 1.81
CA GLN A 15 31.62 34.85 1.17
C GLN A 15 30.10 35.00 1.20
N GLU A 16 29.38 33.92 0.98
CA GLU A 16 27.92 33.89 1.01
C GLU A 16 27.41 34.18 2.42
N VAL A 17 27.96 33.45 3.41
CA VAL A 17 27.64 33.66 4.83
C VAL A 17 27.90 35.11 5.22
N TRP A 18 29.02 35.68 4.77
CA TRP A 18 29.37 37.07 5.03
C TRP A 18 28.30 38.01 4.49
N PHE A 19 27.86 37.84 3.24
CA PHE A 19 26.83 38.71 2.64
C PHE A 19 25.48 38.57 3.36
N THR A 20 25.04 37.36 3.67
CA THR A 20 23.79 37.13 4.40
C THR A 20 23.83 37.74 5.80
N LEU A 21 24.91 37.51 6.56
CA LEU A 21 25.07 38.08 7.91
C LEU A 21 25.11 39.61 7.88
N GLN A 22 25.86 40.20 6.96
CA GLN A 22 25.96 41.66 6.87
C GLN A 22 24.64 42.29 6.42
N ALA A 23 23.92 41.66 5.49
CA ALA A 23 22.59 42.13 5.10
C ALA A 23 21.60 42.11 6.28
N LEU A 24 21.61 41.05 7.10
CA LEU A 24 20.81 40.99 8.33
C LEU A 24 21.21 42.11 9.30
N ARG A 25 22.51 42.29 9.57
CA ARG A 25 23.01 43.28 10.54
C ARG A 25 22.81 44.73 10.10
N MET A 26 22.87 45.00 8.81
CA MET A 26 22.79 46.36 8.27
C MET A 26 21.35 46.79 8.00
N TYR A 27 20.47 45.87 7.61
CA TYR A 27 19.16 46.22 7.05
C TYR A 27 17.96 45.69 7.84
N GLN A 28 18.17 44.87 8.88
CA GLN A 28 17.10 44.34 9.72
C GLN A 28 17.19 44.87 11.16
N ASP A 29 16.04 44.97 11.81
CA ASP A 29 15.98 45.14 13.26
C ASP A 29 16.19 43.79 13.95
N LEU A 30 17.35 43.64 14.61
CA LEU A 30 17.77 42.43 15.32
C LEU A 30 17.51 42.51 16.83
N THR A 31 16.61 43.38 17.29
CA THR A 31 16.20 43.45 18.70
C THR A 31 15.72 42.08 19.19
N ASP A 32 16.20 41.66 20.37
CA ASP A 32 15.94 40.33 20.98
C ASP A 32 16.18 39.13 20.03
N THR A 33 17.05 39.29 19.03
CA THR A 33 17.36 38.28 18.02
C THR A 33 18.82 37.85 18.11
N GLU A 34 19.08 36.55 18.17
CA GLU A 34 20.42 36.01 17.96
C GLU A 34 20.61 35.60 16.50
N LEU A 35 21.84 35.75 16.00
CA LEU A 35 22.27 35.15 14.74
C LEU A 35 23.16 33.94 15.05
N LEU A 36 22.90 32.80 14.39
CA LEU A 36 23.61 31.55 14.63
C LEU A 36 24.13 30.96 13.31
N VAL A 37 25.41 30.61 13.28
CA VAL A 37 26.03 29.92 12.14
C VAL A 37 26.49 28.53 12.59
N ILE A 38 25.95 27.50 11.95
CA ILE A 38 26.40 26.12 12.07
C ILE A 38 27.35 25.83 10.92
N ASP A 39 28.65 25.76 11.22
CA ASP A 39 29.68 25.48 10.24
C ASP A 39 29.88 23.97 10.07
N ASN A 40 29.39 23.45 8.95
CA ASN A 40 29.44 22.04 8.60
C ASN A 40 30.71 21.61 7.85
N TYR A 41 31.64 22.55 7.63
CA TYR A 41 32.92 22.30 6.95
C TYR A 41 34.11 22.42 7.90
N GLY A 42 34.06 23.36 8.85
CA GLY A 42 35.19 23.71 9.71
C GLY A 42 36.06 24.81 9.10
N ASP A 43 35.42 25.86 8.59
CA ASP A 43 36.03 27.03 7.97
C ASP A 43 36.64 27.98 9.02
N ASP A 44 37.97 27.97 9.13
CA ASP A 44 38.70 28.84 10.04
C ASP A 44 38.54 30.34 9.70
N THR A 45 38.36 30.69 8.43
CA THR A 45 38.15 32.08 8.00
C THR A 45 36.82 32.60 8.52
N LEU A 46 35.77 31.77 8.42
CA LEU A 46 34.45 32.08 8.95
C LEU A 46 34.47 32.20 10.48
N ARG A 47 35.11 31.27 11.17
CA ARG A 47 35.29 31.31 12.63
C ARG A 47 35.96 32.62 13.05
N ASP A 48 37.09 32.95 12.42
CA ASP A 48 37.91 34.09 12.80
C ASP A 48 37.22 35.42 12.49
N PHE A 49 36.47 35.49 11.38
CA PHE A 49 35.62 36.63 11.06
C PHE A 49 34.55 36.86 12.14
N ILE A 50 33.82 35.81 12.54
CA ILE A 50 32.76 35.95 13.54
C ILE A 50 33.36 36.35 14.89
N ALA A 51 34.43 35.67 15.32
CA ALA A 51 35.10 35.96 16.58
C ALA A 51 35.64 37.40 16.67
N SER A 52 36.14 37.94 15.55
CA SER A 52 36.78 39.26 15.51
C SER A 52 35.79 40.41 15.29
N TRP A 53 34.72 40.21 14.51
CA TRP A 53 33.92 41.31 13.97
C TRP A 53 32.41 41.22 14.18
N ALA A 54 31.88 40.04 14.51
CA ALA A 54 30.44 39.80 14.58
C ALA A 54 29.94 39.37 15.96
N ALA A 55 30.82 38.85 16.82
CA ALA A 55 30.52 38.55 18.21
C ALA A 55 30.22 39.82 19.03
N PRO A 56 29.34 39.75 20.05
CA PRO A 56 28.57 38.57 20.47
C PRO A 56 27.24 38.40 19.70
N GLN A 57 26.90 39.32 18.78
CA GLN A 57 25.62 39.30 18.06
C GLN A 57 25.44 38.07 17.16
N VAL A 58 26.55 37.57 16.58
CA VAL A 58 26.60 36.33 15.83
C VAL A 58 27.35 35.26 16.63
N ARG A 59 26.71 34.11 16.82
CA ARG A 59 27.32 32.93 17.44
C ARG A 59 27.73 31.92 16.38
N TYR A 60 28.93 31.37 16.55
CA TYR A 60 29.49 30.33 15.69
C TYR A 60 29.50 29.00 16.43
N VAL A 61 29.07 27.94 15.75
CA VAL A 61 29.16 26.55 16.23
C VAL A 61 29.77 25.72 15.11
N ARG A 62 30.91 25.08 15.39
CA ARG A 62 31.49 24.07 14.50
C ARG A 62 30.74 22.75 14.67
N TYR A 63 30.30 22.15 13.57
CA TYR A 63 29.61 20.86 13.56
C TYR A 63 30.05 20.05 12.34
N THR A 64 31.12 19.26 12.46
CA THR A 64 31.70 18.48 11.35
C THR A 64 31.43 16.98 11.45
N GLU A 65 30.68 16.55 12.47
CA GLU A 65 30.43 15.15 12.81
C GLU A 65 29.51 14.45 11.80
N ARG A 66 28.54 15.18 11.25
CA ARG A 66 27.67 14.69 10.17
C ARG A 66 27.52 15.76 9.11
N GLN A 67 28.00 15.46 7.92
CA GLN A 67 27.92 16.35 6.77
C GLN A 67 26.64 16.11 5.97
N GLY A 68 26.12 17.19 5.39
CA GLY A 68 24.93 17.18 4.56
C GLY A 68 24.04 18.37 4.87
N THR A 69 22.86 18.42 4.28
CA THR A 69 21.96 19.58 4.40
C THR A 69 20.94 19.46 5.53
N ALA A 70 20.55 18.23 5.92
CA ALA A 70 19.59 17.99 7.00
C ALA A 70 20.20 18.19 8.41
N ALA A 71 21.31 17.50 8.70
CA ALA A 71 21.93 17.46 10.02
C ALA A 71 22.34 18.84 10.59
N PRO A 72 22.99 19.75 9.84
CA PRO A 72 23.32 21.08 10.37
C PRO A 72 22.09 21.96 10.56
N ARG A 73 21.00 21.77 9.81
CA ARG A 73 19.72 22.45 10.06
C ARG A 73 19.07 21.96 11.35
N ASP A 74 19.14 20.67 11.66
CA ASP A 74 18.74 20.18 13.00
C ASP A 74 19.57 20.82 14.12
N GLN A 75 20.88 21.05 13.89
CA GLN A 75 21.72 21.77 14.86
C GLN A 75 21.34 23.23 15.03
N VAL A 76 20.80 23.90 14.01
CA VAL A 76 20.25 25.26 14.17
C VAL A 76 19.18 25.28 15.27
N PHE A 77 18.24 24.33 15.24
CA PHE A 77 17.20 24.23 16.26
C PHE A 77 17.75 23.78 17.61
N ALA A 78 18.63 22.77 17.63
CA ALA A 78 19.19 22.25 18.87
C ALA A 78 19.95 23.34 19.65
N GLN A 79 20.77 24.12 18.93
CA GLN A 79 21.64 25.14 19.50
C GLN A 79 20.94 26.47 19.73
N ALA A 80 19.78 26.75 19.11
CA ALA A 80 19.07 28.02 19.23
C ALA A 80 18.78 28.43 20.69
N ALA A 81 18.99 29.69 21.05
CA ALA A 81 18.58 30.24 22.35
C ALA A 81 17.16 30.82 22.34
N GLY A 82 16.63 31.18 21.16
CA GLY A 82 15.29 31.75 21.00
C GLY A 82 14.17 30.70 21.12
N GLU A 83 12.99 31.18 21.51
CA GLU A 83 11.75 30.39 21.51
C GLU A 83 11.30 30.07 20.08
N TRP A 84 11.52 31.02 19.17
CA TRP A 84 11.30 30.87 17.74
C TRP A 84 12.62 30.73 17.01
N VAL A 85 12.64 29.90 15.97
CA VAL A 85 13.81 29.68 15.14
C VAL A 85 13.43 29.89 13.69
N LEU A 86 14.10 30.83 13.03
CA LEU A 86 14.06 31.07 11.59
C LEU A 86 15.34 30.51 10.98
N CYS A 87 15.24 29.34 10.35
CA CYS A 87 16.34 28.74 9.62
C CYS A 87 16.38 29.30 8.20
N ILE A 88 17.54 29.82 7.79
CA ILE A 88 17.79 30.30 6.44
C ILE A 88 19.04 29.65 5.86
N ASP A 89 19.11 29.56 4.54
CA ASP A 89 20.36 29.20 3.88
C ASP A 89 21.38 30.34 4.00
N SER A 90 22.66 29.97 4.01
CA SER A 90 23.80 30.89 4.14
C SER A 90 23.98 31.91 3.00
N HIS A 91 23.12 31.85 1.98
CA HIS A 91 23.11 32.71 0.79
C HIS A 91 21.70 33.28 0.53
N VAL A 92 20.96 33.53 1.61
CA VAL A 92 19.63 34.14 1.58
C VAL A 92 19.70 35.60 2.01
N MET A 93 18.90 36.45 1.36
CA MET A 93 18.69 37.83 1.77
C MET A 93 17.20 38.11 1.98
N LEU A 94 16.88 38.95 2.97
CA LEU A 94 15.52 39.34 3.31
C LEU A 94 15.29 40.82 2.97
N PRO A 95 14.11 41.20 2.45
CA PRO A 95 13.73 42.59 2.30
C PRO A 95 13.79 43.34 3.65
N PRO A 96 14.12 44.64 3.67
CA PRO A 96 14.16 45.43 4.91
C PRO A 96 12.87 45.32 5.73
N GLY A 97 13.00 45.22 7.06
CA GLY A 97 11.87 45.15 8.00
C GLY A 97 11.22 43.75 8.15
N THR A 98 11.64 42.75 7.38
CA THR A 98 11.09 41.39 7.44
C THR A 98 11.24 40.76 8.82
N VAL A 99 12.40 40.92 9.47
CA VAL A 99 12.66 40.32 10.80
C VAL A 99 11.77 40.93 11.88
N ALA A 100 11.58 42.26 11.87
CA ALA A 100 10.68 42.94 12.80
C ALA A 100 9.25 42.43 12.65
N ARG A 101 8.74 42.39 11.40
CA ARG A 101 7.39 41.91 11.11
C ARG A 101 7.21 40.43 11.49
N PHE A 102 8.23 39.60 11.28
CA PHE A 102 8.19 38.20 11.71
C PHE A 102 8.12 38.05 13.23
N ARG A 103 8.89 38.86 13.98
CA ARG A 103 8.81 38.88 15.45
C ARG A 103 7.45 39.33 15.96
N GLU A 104 6.86 40.35 15.35
CA GLU A 104 5.50 40.81 15.67
C GLU A 104 4.48 39.69 15.44
N TRP A 105 4.60 38.98 14.31
CA TRP A 105 3.75 37.84 14.01
C TRP A 105 3.90 36.72 15.05
N CYS A 106 5.14 36.38 15.43
CA CYS A 106 5.41 35.37 16.46
C CYS A 106 4.82 35.76 17.83
N ALA A 107 4.93 37.04 18.20
CA ALA A 107 4.35 37.56 19.44
C ALA A 107 2.81 37.52 19.45
N ALA A 108 2.19 37.69 18.29
CA ALA A 108 0.74 37.57 18.12
C ALA A 108 0.24 36.12 18.09
N HIS A 109 1.11 35.14 17.79
CA HIS A 109 0.76 33.72 17.64
C HIS A 109 1.61 32.81 18.53
N PRO A 110 1.67 33.04 19.86
CA PRO A 110 2.56 32.31 20.75
C PRO A 110 2.30 30.81 20.73
N GLU A 111 1.07 30.36 20.56
CA GLU A 111 0.70 28.92 20.60
C GLU A 111 0.88 28.19 19.26
N CYS A 112 1.32 28.87 18.20
CA CYS A 112 1.46 28.23 16.88
C CYS A 112 2.56 27.17 16.89
N ARG A 113 2.23 25.96 16.45
CA ARG A 113 3.14 24.80 16.35
C ARG A 113 3.42 24.38 14.91
N ASP A 114 2.97 25.16 13.93
CA ASP A 114 3.07 24.87 12.51
C ASP A 114 4.47 25.16 11.95
N LEU A 115 4.75 24.62 10.76
CA LEU A 115 5.92 24.99 9.97
C LEU A 115 5.59 26.26 9.17
N LEU A 116 6.45 27.27 9.25
CA LEU A 116 6.22 28.59 8.65
C LEU A 116 7.24 28.82 7.54
N GLN A 117 6.79 29.29 6.39
CA GLN A 117 7.63 29.61 5.23
C GLN A 117 7.13 30.89 4.58
N GLY A 118 7.76 31.33 3.50
CA GLY A 118 7.26 32.46 2.72
C GLY A 118 7.75 32.45 1.28
N PRO A 119 7.25 33.38 0.44
CA PRO A 119 7.52 33.36 -0.98
C PRO A 119 8.98 33.64 -1.31
N MET A 120 9.58 32.81 -2.14
CA MET A 120 10.92 33.05 -2.67
C MET A 120 10.86 34.03 -3.85
N LEU A 121 11.74 35.01 -3.84
CA LEU A 121 12.00 35.95 -4.93
C LEU A 121 13.15 35.44 -5.79
N TYR A 122 12.99 35.49 -7.12
CA TYR A 122 14.08 35.26 -8.06
C TYR A 122 15.02 36.47 -8.14
N ASP A 123 16.15 36.33 -8.84
CA ASP A 123 17.21 37.35 -8.95
C ASP A 123 16.73 38.69 -9.54
N ASP A 124 15.60 38.72 -10.26
CA ASP A 124 14.98 39.95 -10.77
C ASP A 124 14.18 40.73 -9.71
N LEU A 125 14.05 40.16 -8.51
CA LEU A 125 13.29 40.68 -7.37
C LEU A 125 11.79 40.91 -7.64
N ALA A 126 11.27 40.33 -8.73
CA ALA A 126 9.90 40.53 -9.18
C ALA A 126 9.15 39.21 -9.34
N GLN A 127 9.76 38.24 -10.02
CA GLN A 127 9.22 36.88 -10.10
C GLN A 127 9.33 36.23 -8.73
N MET A 128 8.30 35.44 -8.38
CA MET A 128 8.29 34.72 -7.11
C MET A 128 7.66 33.34 -7.24
N ALA A 129 7.99 32.49 -6.28
CA ALA A 129 7.36 31.20 -6.07
C ALA A 129 6.93 31.07 -4.61
N ASP A 130 5.76 30.48 -4.36
CA ASP A 130 5.13 30.49 -3.03
C ASP A 130 4.92 29.09 -2.43
N ALA A 131 5.09 28.06 -3.23
CA ALA A 131 5.00 26.66 -2.83
C ALA A 131 5.72 25.76 -3.86
N PHE A 132 5.84 24.48 -3.53
CA PHE A 132 6.12 23.41 -4.47
C PHE A 132 4.82 22.75 -4.94
N GLN A 133 4.76 22.38 -6.21
CA GLN A 133 3.75 21.49 -6.78
C GLN A 133 4.12 20.04 -6.48
N ASP A 134 3.14 19.22 -6.11
CA ASP A 134 3.32 17.79 -5.86
C ASP A 134 3.56 17.00 -7.15
N ARG A 135 4.82 17.01 -7.60
CA ARG A 135 5.30 16.22 -8.74
C ARG A 135 6.80 16.03 -8.66
N TRP A 136 7.30 15.03 -9.38
CA TRP A 136 8.73 14.73 -9.47
C TRP A 136 9.36 15.36 -10.71
N GLU A 137 10.50 16.04 -10.54
CA GLU A 137 11.24 16.66 -11.64
C GLU A 137 12.73 16.84 -11.27
N GLY A 138 13.66 16.65 -12.20
CA GLY A 138 15.08 16.97 -11.98
C GLY A 138 15.75 16.25 -10.79
N GLY A 139 15.29 15.05 -10.43
CA GLY A 139 15.76 14.31 -9.25
C GLY A 139 15.19 14.80 -7.91
N MET A 140 14.18 15.66 -7.90
CA MET A 140 13.54 16.18 -6.68
C MET A 140 12.04 15.92 -6.68
N TRP A 141 11.47 15.77 -5.48
CA TRP A 141 10.03 15.82 -5.23
C TRP A 141 9.65 17.25 -4.87
N GLY A 142 8.77 17.84 -5.69
CA GLY A 142 8.38 19.23 -5.58
C GLY A 142 8.97 20.10 -6.68
N VAL A 143 8.13 20.92 -7.29
CA VAL A 143 8.54 21.89 -8.33
C VAL A 143 8.02 23.27 -8.00
N TRP A 144 8.89 24.29 -8.06
CA TRP A 144 8.53 25.67 -7.78
C TRP A 144 7.26 26.11 -8.51
N ARG A 145 6.25 26.52 -7.73
CA ARG A 145 5.02 27.11 -8.24
C ARG A 145 5.21 28.62 -8.36
N GLY A 146 5.34 29.10 -9.59
CA GLY A 146 5.31 30.54 -9.87
C GLY A 146 4.00 31.15 -9.40
N ALA A 147 4.08 32.26 -8.66
CA ALA A 147 2.93 32.96 -8.11
C ALA A 147 3.17 34.48 -8.08
N GLN A 148 2.12 35.25 -7.81
CA GLN A 148 2.23 36.67 -7.46
C GLN A 148 1.45 36.88 -6.17
N VAL A 149 2.19 36.99 -5.07
CA VAL A 149 1.66 37.00 -3.70
C VAL A 149 1.83 38.40 -3.13
N SER A 150 0.76 39.04 -2.70
CA SER A 150 0.84 40.35 -2.02
C SER A 150 1.27 40.18 -0.56
N THR A 151 2.11 41.08 -0.04
CA THR A 151 2.53 41.05 1.38
C THR A 151 1.38 41.29 2.37
N GLU A 152 0.25 41.79 1.88
CA GLU A 152 -0.94 42.10 2.69
C GLU A 152 -1.93 40.93 2.76
N MET A 153 -1.63 39.81 2.11
CA MET A 153 -2.46 38.62 2.22
C MET A 153 -2.29 37.97 3.59
N GLU A 154 -3.36 37.37 4.09
CA GLU A 154 -3.32 36.52 5.28
C GLU A 154 -2.47 35.26 5.04
N PRO A 155 -1.84 34.70 6.08
CA PRO A 155 -1.20 33.40 6.02
C PRO A 155 -2.13 32.32 5.45
N TYR A 156 -1.59 31.47 4.57
CA TYR A 156 -2.35 30.38 3.97
C TYR A 156 -1.57 29.08 3.97
N GLU A 157 -2.29 27.98 3.94
CA GLU A 157 -1.72 26.64 3.97
C GLU A 157 -1.11 26.27 2.61
N ILE A 158 0.07 25.67 2.65
CA ILE A 158 0.78 25.13 1.50
C ILE A 158 1.16 23.68 1.77
N GLU A 159 1.30 22.89 0.71
CA GLU A 159 1.68 21.49 0.86
C GLU A 159 3.18 21.34 1.16
N MET A 160 4.03 22.06 0.44
CA MET A 160 5.48 22.02 0.64
C MET A 160 6.12 23.23 -0.03
N MET A 161 7.37 23.49 0.35
CA MET A 161 8.18 24.56 -0.23
C MET A 161 9.67 24.26 -0.01
N GLY A 162 10.54 24.97 -0.74
CA GLY A 162 11.99 24.88 -0.56
C GLY A 162 12.42 25.26 0.86
N LEU A 163 13.43 24.58 1.40
CA LEU A 163 13.91 24.80 2.78
C LEU A 163 15.04 25.82 2.89
N GLY A 164 15.16 26.72 1.90
CA GLY A 164 16.07 27.86 1.99
C GLY A 164 15.62 28.91 3.00
N LEU A 165 14.34 28.94 3.35
CA LEU A 165 13.82 29.68 4.50
C LEU A 165 12.63 28.94 5.10
N PHE A 166 12.70 28.66 6.40
CA PHE A 166 11.58 28.14 7.17
C PHE A 166 11.73 28.45 8.66
N ALA A 167 10.63 28.45 9.39
CA ALA A 167 10.61 28.72 10.82
C ALA A 167 9.59 27.88 11.56
N CYS A 168 9.81 27.69 12.86
CA CYS A 168 8.79 27.23 13.79
C CYS A 168 9.23 27.57 15.22
N ARG A 169 8.37 27.27 16.20
CA ARG A 169 8.81 27.23 17.59
C ARG A 169 9.87 26.15 17.78
N LYS A 170 10.89 26.43 18.58
CA LYS A 170 11.97 25.47 18.88
C LYS A 170 11.41 24.14 19.42
N ASP A 171 10.41 24.18 20.29
CA ASP A 171 9.76 22.99 20.87
C ASP A 171 8.75 22.30 19.93
N ALA A 172 8.46 22.90 18.77
CA ALA A 172 7.63 22.32 17.74
C ALA A 172 8.45 21.59 16.66
N TRP A 173 9.77 21.80 16.58
CA TRP A 173 10.62 21.16 15.57
C TRP A 173 10.58 19.63 15.65
N LEU A 174 10.22 18.97 14.53
CA LEU A 174 10.06 17.51 14.46
C LEU A 174 11.34 16.76 14.08
N GLY A 175 12.37 17.48 13.61
CA GLY A 175 13.65 16.92 13.22
C GLY A 175 13.65 16.15 11.90
N PHE A 176 14.82 16.09 11.27
CA PHE A 176 15.04 15.24 10.11
C PHE A 176 15.37 13.80 10.51
N ASN A 177 15.29 12.88 9.54
CA ASN A 177 15.74 11.51 9.73
C ASN A 177 17.27 11.51 9.97
N LYS A 178 17.72 10.76 10.98
CA LYS A 178 19.14 10.67 11.36
C LYS A 178 20.01 10.00 10.30
N GLU A 179 19.43 9.26 9.36
CA GLU A 179 20.11 8.58 8.27
C GLU A 179 20.17 9.40 6.98
N HIS A 180 19.56 10.60 6.95
CA HIS A 180 19.74 11.52 5.83
C HIS A 180 21.21 11.96 5.73
N ARG A 181 21.74 11.92 4.51
CA ARG A 181 23.12 12.28 4.21
C ARG A 181 23.22 13.09 2.92
N GLY A 182 24.32 13.81 2.74
CA GLY A 182 24.55 14.57 1.51
C GLY A 182 23.46 15.62 1.28
N PHE A 183 22.87 15.64 0.08
CA PHE A 183 21.89 16.64 -0.34
C PHE A 183 20.58 16.01 -0.84
N GLY A 184 19.45 16.58 -0.41
CA GLY A 184 18.13 16.39 -1.01
C GLY A 184 17.18 15.50 -0.21
N ALA A 185 15.90 15.59 -0.57
CA ALA A 185 14.74 14.94 0.06
C ALA A 185 14.30 15.52 1.41
N GLU A 186 14.87 16.64 1.86
CA GLU A 186 14.36 17.34 3.04
C GLU A 186 13.02 18.04 2.74
N GLU A 187 12.93 18.68 1.57
CA GLU A 187 11.69 19.23 1.03
C GLU A 187 10.66 18.12 0.80
N GLY A 188 9.37 18.44 0.99
CA GLY A 188 8.29 17.44 0.98
C GLY A 188 8.27 16.50 2.21
N TYR A 189 9.41 15.91 2.60
CA TYR A 189 9.54 15.02 3.76
C TYR A 189 9.15 15.72 5.07
N ILE A 190 9.80 16.85 5.41
CA ILE A 190 9.51 17.53 6.69
C ILE A 190 8.07 18.04 6.74
N HIS A 191 7.55 18.52 5.61
CA HIS A 191 6.17 18.99 5.48
C HIS A 191 5.16 17.86 5.72
N SER A 192 5.43 16.69 5.16
CA SER A 192 4.64 15.47 5.38
C SER A 192 4.67 15.07 6.86
N LYS A 193 5.83 15.18 7.52
CA LYS A 193 5.97 14.91 8.96
C LYS A 193 5.13 15.86 9.82
N TYR A 194 5.10 17.16 9.48
CA TYR A 194 4.20 18.12 10.14
C TYR A 194 2.73 17.77 9.93
N ARG A 195 2.32 17.42 8.69
CA ARG A 195 0.95 16.99 8.41
C ARG A 195 0.54 15.74 9.20
N GLN A 196 1.40 14.73 9.26
CA GLN A 196 1.14 13.50 10.04
C GLN A 196 1.05 13.77 11.54
N ALA A 197 1.75 14.79 12.04
CA ALA A 197 1.62 15.26 13.42
C ALA A 197 0.37 16.14 13.67
N GLY A 198 -0.54 16.25 12.69
CA GLY A 198 -1.77 17.04 12.78
C GLY A 198 -1.53 18.56 12.67
N ARG A 199 -0.41 18.98 12.09
CA ARG A 199 0.01 20.39 11.97
C ARG A 199 0.09 20.82 10.51
N LYS A 200 0.20 22.11 10.29
CA LYS A 200 0.19 22.71 8.96
C LYS A 200 1.56 23.18 8.54
N THR A 201 1.71 23.40 7.23
CA THR A 201 2.74 24.28 6.68
C THR A 201 2.06 25.54 6.17
N LEU A 202 2.47 26.70 6.68
CA LEU A 202 1.88 27.99 6.35
C LEU A 202 2.87 28.83 5.54
N CYS A 203 2.41 29.36 4.42
CA CYS A 203 3.06 30.46 3.72
C CYS A 203 2.66 31.78 4.39
N LEU A 204 3.65 32.55 4.86
CA LEU A 204 3.52 33.91 5.36
C LEU A 204 3.86 34.87 4.21
N PRO A 205 2.88 35.55 3.60
CA PRO A 205 3.08 36.33 2.36
C PRO A 205 4.14 37.44 2.46
N PHE A 206 4.35 37.98 3.66
CA PHE A 206 5.35 39.02 3.92
C PHE A 206 6.77 38.48 4.13
N LEU A 207 6.93 37.19 4.44
CA LEU A 207 8.21 36.56 4.75
C LEU A 207 8.96 36.19 3.46
N ARG A 208 9.19 37.21 2.63
CA ARG A 208 9.85 37.04 1.33
C ARG A 208 11.35 36.90 1.47
N TRP A 209 11.98 36.16 0.56
CA TRP A 209 13.41 35.90 0.61
C TRP A 209 14.00 35.70 -0.78
N VAL A 210 15.21 36.20 -1.00
CA VAL A 210 15.98 35.99 -2.23
C VAL A 210 16.99 34.89 -1.96
N HIS A 211 17.15 33.97 -2.92
CA HIS A 211 18.06 32.83 -2.81
C HIS A 211 19.04 32.79 -3.97
N TYR A 212 20.34 32.77 -3.69
CA TYR A 212 21.35 32.59 -4.71
C TYR A 212 21.42 31.13 -5.16
N PHE A 213 20.76 30.80 -6.26
CA PHE A 213 20.92 29.48 -6.90
C PHE A 213 22.29 29.44 -7.58
N HIS A 214 23.22 28.62 -7.08
CA HIS A 214 24.57 28.40 -7.61
C HIS A 214 24.59 27.80 -9.02
N THR A 215 23.93 28.42 -9.98
CA THR A 215 23.81 27.98 -11.36
C THR A 215 24.51 28.98 -12.27
N ARG A 216 25.58 28.53 -12.93
CA ARG A 216 26.32 29.31 -13.93
C ARG A 216 26.35 28.56 -15.25
N ASN A 217 25.83 29.16 -16.31
CA ASN A 217 25.70 28.54 -17.64
C ASN A 217 24.99 27.16 -17.59
N GLY A 218 23.96 27.04 -16.74
CA GLY A 218 23.21 25.80 -16.55
C GLY A 218 23.93 24.71 -15.73
N LYS A 219 25.09 25.01 -15.14
CA LYS A 219 25.83 24.07 -14.28
C LYS A 219 25.77 24.51 -12.82
N VAL A 220 25.53 23.55 -11.94
CA VAL A 220 25.58 23.75 -10.49
C VAL A 220 27.04 23.95 -10.05
N THR A 221 27.32 24.98 -9.26
CA THR A 221 28.66 25.37 -8.78
C THR A 221 28.76 25.41 -7.26
N CYS A 222 27.88 24.71 -6.54
CA CYS A 222 27.95 24.61 -5.09
C CYS A 222 29.25 23.90 -4.64
N PRO A 223 29.77 24.19 -3.42
CA PRO A 223 31.05 23.68 -2.94
C PRO A 223 31.04 22.19 -2.53
N TYR A 224 29.89 21.53 -2.63
CA TYR A 224 29.69 20.09 -2.43
C TYR A 224 29.16 19.46 -3.72
N THR A 225 29.21 18.13 -3.84
CA THR A 225 28.68 17.41 -5.00
C THR A 225 27.33 16.77 -4.65
N PRO A 226 26.20 17.29 -5.16
CA PRO A 226 24.92 16.61 -5.03
C PRO A 226 24.95 15.32 -5.85
N THR A 227 24.79 14.18 -5.19
CA THR A 227 24.71 12.87 -5.85
C THR A 227 23.26 12.43 -6.00
N GLN A 228 22.96 11.61 -7.00
CA GLN A 228 21.61 11.03 -7.12
C GLN A 228 21.42 9.93 -6.06
N GLU A 229 22.49 9.24 -5.70
CA GLU A 229 22.54 8.19 -4.69
C GLU A 229 22.10 8.71 -3.31
N ASP A 230 22.56 9.89 -2.91
CA ASP A 230 22.14 10.49 -1.63
C ASP A 230 20.66 10.89 -1.66
N LYS A 231 20.18 11.49 -2.76
CA LYS A 231 18.76 11.80 -2.91
C LYS A 231 17.87 10.56 -2.84
N ILE A 232 18.22 9.51 -3.58
CA ILE A 232 17.48 8.23 -3.60
C ILE A 232 17.47 7.64 -2.18
N HIS A 233 18.62 7.58 -1.51
CA HIS A 233 18.72 7.08 -0.14
C HIS A 233 17.85 7.88 0.82
N ASN A 234 17.90 9.22 0.78
CA ASN A 234 17.12 10.07 1.66
C ASN A 234 15.61 9.97 1.37
N TYR A 235 15.18 9.92 0.11
CA TYR A 235 13.76 9.71 -0.22
C TYR A 235 13.26 8.35 0.27
N LEU A 236 14.01 7.27 0.02
CA LEU A 236 13.60 5.92 0.46
C LEU A 236 13.55 5.81 1.98
N THR A 237 14.54 6.35 2.69
CA THR A 237 14.57 6.33 4.16
C THR A 237 13.48 7.22 4.77
N GLY A 238 13.28 8.42 4.22
CA GLY A 238 12.23 9.34 4.65
C GLY A 238 10.82 8.80 4.39
N PHE A 239 10.57 8.20 3.22
CA PHE A 239 9.27 7.60 2.90
C PHE A 239 8.99 6.37 3.76
N ALA A 240 10.02 5.56 4.06
CA ALA A 240 9.89 4.43 4.96
C ALA A 240 9.54 4.87 6.39
N GLU A 241 10.18 5.92 6.92
CA GLU A 241 9.84 6.49 8.24
C GLU A 241 8.37 6.97 8.29
N LEU A 242 7.91 7.60 7.22
CA LEU A 242 6.58 8.20 7.15
C LEU A 242 5.48 7.22 6.67
N GLY A 243 5.84 5.98 6.29
CA GLY A 243 4.90 5.02 5.71
C GLY A 243 4.30 5.45 4.36
N LEU A 244 5.02 6.23 3.57
CA LEU A 244 4.59 6.71 2.26
C LEU A 244 4.89 5.69 1.15
N ASP A 245 4.11 5.73 0.07
CA ASP A 245 4.34 4.88 -1.11
C ASP A 245 5.65 5.26 -1.82
N SER A 246 6.58 4.32 -1.87
CA SER A 246 7.88 4.48 -2.53
C SER A 246 7.84 4.31 -4.05
N ALA A 247 6.73 3.84 -4.65
CA ALA A 247 6.62 3.62 -6.09
C ALA A 247 6.99 4.86 -6.95
N PRO A 248 6.59 6.10 -6.59
CA PRO A 248 7.00 7.29 -7.33
C PRO A 248 8.52 7.52 -7.37
N ILE A 249 9.25 7.12 -6.31
CA ILE A 249 10.71 7.21 -6.25
C ILE A 249 11.32 6.26 -7.29
N TYR A 250 10.89 5.00 -7.30
CA TYR A 250 11.39 4.01 -8.26
C TYR A 250 11.10 4.43 -9.70
N GLN A 251 9.90 4.95 -9.97
CA GLN A 251 9.52 5.45 -11.28
C GLN A 251 10.40 6.63 -11.71
N HIS A 252 10.57 7.64 -10.85
CA HIS A 252 11.29 8.88 -11.19
C HIS A 252 12.77 8.65 -11.46
N PHE A 253 13.42 7.82 -10.64
CA PHE A 253 14.84 7.53 -10.79
C PHE A 253 15.11 6.35 -11.74
N ASN A 254 14.07 5.81 -12.40
CA ASN A 254 14.14 4.64 -13.28
C ASN A 254 14.87 3.46 -12.62
N LEU A 255 14.53 3.23 -11.36
CA LEU A 255 15.07 2.15 -10.54
C LEU A 255 14.15 0.94 -10.63
N ILE A 256 14.74 -0.24 -10.54
CA ILE A 256 13.97 -1.47 -10.37
C ILE A 256 13.51 -1.49 -8.90
N PRO A 257 12.19 -1.53 -8.61
CA PRO A 257 11.71 -1.71 -7.26
C PRO A 257 12.35 -2.98 -6.67
N PRO A 258 12.76 -2.98 -5.39
CA PRO A 258 13.15 -4.21 -4.74
C PRO A 258 12.01 -5.21 -4.94
N ALA A 259 12.37 -6.45 -5.23
CA ALA A 259 11.37 -7.50 -5.29
C ALA A 259 10.55 -7.39 -3.99
N PRO A 260 9.20 -7.38 -4.06
CA PRO A 260 8.41 -7.39 -2.84
C PRO A 260 8.96 -8.50 -1.93
N PRO A 261 9.09 -8.27 -0.61
CA PRO A 261 9.62 -9.29 0.29
C PRO A 261 8.89 -10.59 -0.03
N ALA A 262 9.64 -11.70 -0.19
CA ALA A 262 9.07 -12.99 -0.55
C ALA A 262 7.85 -13.23 0.34
N ARG A 263 6.66 -13.01 -0.20
CA ARG A 263 5.45 -13.16 0.58
C ARG A 263 5.32 -14.65 0.76
N LYS A 264 5.39 -15.10 2.02
CA LYS A 264 5.11 -16.48 2.34
C LYS A 264 3.69 -16.79 1.87
N ILE A 265 3.47 -18.04 1.48
CA ILE A 265 2.14 -18.49 1.13
C ILE A 265 1.26 -18.43 2.38
N THR A 266 0.17 -17.68 2.30
CA THR A 266 -0.83 -17.54 3.37
C THR A 266 -2.13 -18.27 3.04
N ASN A 267 -2.32 -18.64 1.77
CA ASN A 267 -3.51 -19.31 1.30
C ASN A 267 -3.12 -20.50 0.41
N ILE A 268 -3.70 -21.66 0.67
CA ILE A 268 -3.42 -22.88 -0.08
C ILE A 268 -4.75 -23.42 -0.58
N GLN A 269 -4.80 -23.75 -1.86
CA GLN A 269 -5.94 -24.37 -2.50
C GLN A 269 -5.47 -25.65 -3.19
N ILE A 270 -5.99 -26.79 -2.76
CA ILE A 270 -5.74 -28.09 -3.39
C ILE A 270 -7.08 -28.60 -3.89
N ASP A 271 -7.21 -28.99 -5.15
CA ASP A 271 -8.41 -29.63 -5.68
C ASP A 271 -8.20 -31.15 -5.62
N PRO A 272 -8.74 -31.91 -4.64
CA PRO A 272 -8.47 -33.34 -4.54
C PRO A 272 -9.22 -34.15 -5.60
N ASN A 273 -10.19 -33.54 -6.29
CA ASN A 273 -10.94 -34.10 -7.39
C ASN A 273 -11.36 -32.98 -8.37
N ALA A 274 -11.80 -33.34 -9.58
CA ALA A 274 -12.27 -32.38 -10.58
C ALA A 274 -13.81 -32.28 -10.71
N ASN A 275 -14.57 -32.90 -9.80
CA ASN A 275 -16.01 -33.09 -9.93
C ASN A 275 -16.81 -31.98 -9.22
N CYS A 276 -17.87 -31.48 -9.85
CA CYS A 276 -18.86 -30.60 -9.22
C CYS A 276 -20.25 -30.88 -9.81
N GLY A 277 -21.28 -30.93 -8.95
CA GLY A 277 -22.64 -31.30 -9.35
C GLY A 277 -23.59 -30.13 -9.66
N SER A 278 -23.17 -28.89 -9.44
CA SER A 278 -24.12 -27.77 -9.39
C SER A 278 -24.30 -27.00 -10.69
N ASN A 279 -23.45 -27.15 -11.71
CA ASN A 279 -23.65 -26.54 -13.05
C ASN A 279 -24.10 -25.06 -13.02
N CYS A 280 -23.58 -24.26 -12.09
CA CYS A 280 -24.02 -22.88 -11.86
C CYS A 280 -23.83 -22.02 -13.12
N TRP A 281 -24.80 -21.17 -13.44
CA TRP A 281 -24.78 -20.30 -14.62
C TRP A 281 -23.56 -19.37 -14.69
N PHE A 282 -23.00 -18.93 -13.56
CA PHE A 282 -21.82 -18.06 -13.52
C PHE A 282 -20.49 -18.85 -13.51
N CYS A 283 -20.52 -20.18 -13.55
CA CYS A 283 -19.35 -21.02 -13.38
C CYS A 283 -18.95 -21.68 -14.71
N PRO A 284 -17.66 -21.66 -15.13
CA PRO A 284 -17.19 -22.35 -16.33
C PRO A 284 -17.37 -23.86 -16.31
N VAL A 285 -17.52 -24.49 -15.14
CA VAL A 285 -17.86 -25.92 -15.00
C VAL A 285 -19.08 -26.31 -15.82
N ARG A 286 -20.05 -25.40 -15.97
CA ARG A 286 -21.25 -25.63 -16.78
C ARG A 286 -20.97 -25.72 -18.29
N TYR A 287 -19.95 -25.01 -18.75
CA TYR A 287 -19.75 -24.70 -20.18
C TYR A 287 -18.51 -25.37 -20.78
N ILE A 288 -17.51 -25.64 -19.94
CA ILE A 288 -16.20 -26.14 -20.34
C ILE A 288 -15.94 -27.40 -19.53
N GLU A 289 -15.95 -28.55 -20.20
CA GLU A 289 -15.70 -29.83 -19.57
C GLU A 289 -14.29 -29.91 -18.97
N ARG A 290 -14.18 -30.34 -17.71
CA ARG A 290 -12.92 -30.82 -17.11
C ARG A 290 -12.81 -32.34 -17.32
N PRO A 291 -11.61 -32.92 -17.22
CA PRO A 291 -11.44 -34.37 -17.20
C PRO A 291 -12.33 -35.02 -16.13
N ALA A 292 -13.43 -35.62 -16.55
CA ALA A 292 -14.43 -36.18 -15.64
C ALA A 292 -13.84 -37.33 -14.82
N GLY A 293 -14.19 -37.39 -13.53
CA GLY A 293 -13.80 -38.49 -12.65
C GLY A 293 -12.33 -38.48 -12.22
N GLN A 294 -11.60 -37.40 -12.49
CA GLN A 294 -10.24 -37.27 -11.99
C GLN A 294 -10.25 -37.09 -10.46
N VAL A 295 -9.56 -37.98 -9.76
CA VAL A 295 -9.40 -37.97 -8.30
C VAL A 295 -7.92 -38.12 -7.99
N MET A 296 -7.40 -37.23 -7.14
CA MET A 296 -6.01 -37.25 -6.68
C MET A 296 -5.76 -38.54 -5.86
N PRO A 297 -4.68 -39.30 -6.09
CA PRO A 297 -4.37 -40.44 -5.23
C PRO A 297 -4.19 -40.04 -3.76
N GLN A 298 -4.57 -40.91 -2.82
CA GLN A 298 -4.42 -40.64 -1.38
C GLN A 298 -2.98 -40.35 -0.97
N LEU A 299 -2.02 -41.13 -1.49
CA LEU A 299 -0.61 -40.92 -1.20
C LEU A 299 -0.09 -39.57 -1.68
N LEU A 300 -0.55 -39.09 -2.84
CA LEU A 300 -0.17 -37.77 -3.34
C LEU A 300 -0.75 -36.66 -2.44
N PHE A 301 -2.01 -36.79 -2.04
CA PHE A 301 -2.63 -35.82 -1.12
C PHE A 301 -1.88 -35.75 0.21
N GLU A 302 -1.56 -36.88 0.82
CA GLU A 302 -0.76 -36.94 2.05
C GLU A 302 0.64 -36.33 1.86
N SER A 303 1.30 -36.63 0.75
CA SER A 303 2.59 -36.01 0.39
C SER A 303 2.49 -34.50 0.25
N LEU A 304 1.38 -33.96 -0.26
CA LEU A 304 1.16 -32.51 -0.33
C LEU A 304 0.99 -31.92 1.07
N LEU A 305 0.24 -32.58 1.96
CA LEU A 305 0.11 -32.13 3.36
C LEU A 305 1.47 -32.12 4.07
N ASP A 306 2.28 -33.16 3.89
CA ASP A 306 3.63 -33.21 4.45
C ASP A 306 4.52 -32.10 3.85
N GLY A 307 4.41 -31.86 2.55
CA GLY A 307 5.09 -30.75 1.87
C GLY A 307 4.68 -29.37 2.40
N ILE A 308 3.43 -29.19 2.84
CA ILE A 308 2.99 -27.94 3.49
C ILE A 308 3.67 -27.77 4.84
N LEU A 309 3.70 -28.81 5.68
CA LEU A 309 4.38 -28.75 7.00
C LEU A 309 5.87 -28.45 6.85
N ASP A 310 6.51 -29.04 5.85
CA ASP A 310 7.91 -28.77 5.57
C ASP A 310 8.12 -27.36 5.00
N GLY A 311 7.19 -26.86 4.19
CA GLY A 311 7.18 -25.47 3.73
C GLY A 311 7.07 -24.46 4.88
N ILE A 312 6.33 -24.77 5.95
CA ILE A 312 6.29 -23.96 7.18
C ILE A 312 7.64 -23.95 7.86
N LYS A 313 8.25 -25.12 8.10
CA LYS A 313 9.58 -25.24 8.73
C LYS A 313 10.66 -24.49 7.95
N GLN A 314 10.55 -24.49 6.62
CA GLN A 314 11.48 -23.83 5.70
C GLN A 314 11.18 -22.34 5.49
N GLY A 315 10.08 -21.84 6.07
CA GLY A 315 9.69 -20.42 5.99
C GLY A 315 9.14 -19.99 4.62
N SER A 316 8.71 -20.92 3.76
CA SER A 316 8.03 -20.62 2.49
C SER A 316 6.52 -20.50 2.62
N ILE A 317 5.93 -21.01 3.72
CA ILE A 317 4.50 -20.94 4.04
C ILE A 317 4.36 -20.33 5.45
N GLU A 318 3.36 -19.47 5.66
CA GLU A 318 3.05 -18.95 7.00
C GLU A 318 2.47 -20.04 7.92
N GLU A 319 2.71 -19.92 9.22
CA GLU A 319 2.15 -20.85 10.22
C GLU A 319 0.61 -20.77 10.29
N ASP A 320 0.03 -19.60 10.02
CA ASP A 320 -1.42 -19.30 10.11
C ASP A 320 -2.13 -19.35 8.75
N PHE A 321 -1.64 -20.18 7.81
CA PHE A 321 -2.23 -20.31 6.49
C PHE A 321 -3.68 -20.80 6.49
N THR A 322 -4.44 -20.42 5.46
CA THR A 322 -5.80 -20.96 5.20
C THR A 322 -5.76 -22.03 4.12
N LEU A 323 -6.30 -23.22 4.41
CA LEU A 323 -6.44 -24.31 3.45
C LEU A 323 -7.86 -24.38 2.87
N TRP A 324 -7.93 -24.53 1.55
CA TRP A 324 -9.15 -24.76 0.78
C TRP A 324 -8.98 -26.06 -0.01
N LEU A 325 -10.01 -26.90 0.01
CA LEU A 325 -10.01 -28.16 -0.76
C LEU A 325 -10.90 -28.10 -2.00
N SER A 326 -11.25 -26.88 -2.44
CA SER A 326 -12.15 -26.68 -3.56
C SER A 326 -11.89 -25.37 -4.29
N SER A 327 -12.05 -25.42 -5.61
CA SER A 327 -12.05 -24.27 -6.52
C SER A 327 -13.19 -24.38 -7.52
N TYR A 328 -13.05 -25.34 -8.44
CA TYR A 328 -14.04 -25.72 -9.46
C TYR A 328 -14.51 -27.16 -9.32
N ASN A 329 -14.34 -27.69 -8.12
CA ASN A 329 -14.80 -28.99 -7.66
C ASN A 329 -15.63 -28.80 -6.38
N ASP A 330 -16.24 -29.87 -5.92
CA ASP A 330 -16.84 -29.96 -4.61
C ASP A 330 -16.17 -31.10 -3.84
N ILE A 331 -15.59 -30.78 -2.68
CA ILE A 331 -14.92 -31.77 -1.83
C ILE A 331 -15.88 -32.87 -1.34
N LEU A 332 -17.19 -32.56 -1.24
CA LEU A 332 -18.19 -33.54 -0.83
C LEU A 332 -18.52 -34.58 -1.91
N LEU A 333 -17.95 -34.44 -3.11
CA LEU A 333 -17.99 -35.46 -4.17
C LEU A 333 -16.68 -36.25 -4.28
N ASP A 334 -15.70 -36.02 -3.40
CA ASP A 334 -14.47 -36.84 -3.36
C ASP A 334 -14.81 -38.23 -2.79
N PRO A 335 -14.59 -39.32 -3.55
CA PRO A 335 -14.81 -40.67 -3.03
C PRO A 335 -13.88 -41.04 -1.87
N LEU A 336 -12.79 -40.29 -1.67
CA LEU A 336 -11.81 -40.46 -0.59
C LEU A 336 -11.99 -39.44 0.55
N LEU A 337 -13.18 -38.81 0.67
CA LEU A 337 -13.43 -37.75 1.65
C LEU A 337 -13.04 -38.16 3.09
N ALA A 338 -13.40 -39.36 3.52
CA ALA A 338 -13.10 -39.82 4.87
C ALA A 338 -11.59 -39.96 5.10
N GLU A 339 -10.86 -40.48 4.10
CA GLU A 339 -9.41 -40.61 4.10
C GLU A 339 -8.73 -39.23 4.08
N ARG A 340 -9.28 -38.24 3.36
CA ARG A 340 -8.77 -36.85 3.38
C ARG A 340 -8.88 -36.25 4.78
N LEU A 341 -10.07 -36.37 5.38
CA LEU A 341 -10.36 -35.83 6.71
C LEU A 341 -9.47 -36.48 7.78
N HIS A 342 -9.27 -37.79 7.68
CA HIS A 342 -8.35 -38.51 8.56
C HIS A 342 -6.90 -38.02 8.41
N ALA A 343 -6.42 -37.88 7.17
CA ALA A 343 -5.06 -37.40 6.89
C ALA A 343 -4.79 -35.97 7.39
N LEU A 344 -5.78 -35.08 7.28
CA LEU A 344 -5.73 -33.72 7.82
C LEU A 344 -5.70 -33.73 9.35
N ARG A 345 -6.59 -34.49 9.99
CA ARG A 345 -6.62 -34.62 11.45
C ARG A 345 -5.30 -35.14 12.00
N ALA A 346 -4.72 -36.16 11.39
CA ALA A 346 -3.45 -36.75 11.78
C ALA A 346 -2.28 -35.75 11.76
N ARG A 347 -2.39 -34.70 10.96
CA ARG A 347 -1.40 -33.62 10.79
C ARG A 347 -1.78 -32.33 11.51
N GLY A 348 -2.89 -32.33 12.27
CA GLY A 348 -3.40 -31.13 12.94
C GLY A 348 -3.86 -30.02 11.99
N MET A 349 -4.13 -30.36 10.72
CA MET A 349 -4.53 -29.40 9.70
C MET A 349 -6.05 -29.18 9.70
N LYS A 350 -6.43 -27.95 9.38
CA LYS A 350 -7.81 -27.50 9.29
C LYS A 350 -8.04 -26.90 7.92
N PHE A 351 -9.27 -26.96 7.43
CA PHE A 351 -9.62 -26.33 6.15
C PHE A 351 -11.01 -25.70 6.17
N CYS A 352 -11.20 -24.76 5.25
CA CYS A 352 -12.48 -24.15 4.94
C CYS A 352 -13.13 -24.93 3.79
N CYS A 353 -14.29 -25.52 4.06
CA CYS A 353 -15.09 -26.26 3.08
C CYS A 353 -15.88 -25.29 2.21
N LEU A 354 -15.46 -25.09 0.97
CA LEU A 354 -16.25 -24.42 -0.06
C LEU A 354 -17.07 -25.48 -0.81
N THR A 355 -18.39 -25.35 -0.82
CA THR A 355 -19.30 -26.36 -1.38
C THR A 355 -20.55 -25.73 -1.99
N ASN A 356 -21.15 -26.40 -2.98
CA ASN A 356 -22.48 -26.05 -3.50
C ASN A 356 -23.63 -26.62 -2.63
N GLY A 357 -23.30 -27.38 -1.59
CA GLY A 357 -24.23 -27.88 -0.59
C GLY A 357 -24.92 -29.20 -0.90
N ILE A 358 -24.83 -29.73 -2.13
CA ILE A 358 -25.55 -30.95 -2.54
C ILE A 358 -25.16 -32.16 -1.67
N GLY A 359 -23.88 -32.29 -1.33
CA GLY A 359 -23.35 -33.39 -0.52
C GLY A 359 -23.53 -33.23 0.99
N LEU A 360 -24.07 -32.10 1.49
CA LEU A 360 -24.14 -31.86 2.93
C LEU A 360 -25.01 -32.91 3.63
N LEU A 361 -26.16 -33.25 3.04
CA LEU A 361 -27.07 -34.22 3.66
C LEU A 361 -26.48 -35.63 3.72
N SER A 362 -25.72 -36.08 2.71
CA SER A 362 -25.11 -37.41 2.74
C SER A 362 -23.91 -37.47 3.70
N HIS A 363 -23.24 -36.35 3.95
CA HIS A 363 -22.00 -36.31 4.73
C HIS A 363 -22.11 -35.63 6.11
N HIS A 364 -23.28 -35.10 6.51
CA HIS A 364 -23.42 -34.32 7.75
C HIS A 364 -22.86 -35.03 9.01
N GLN A 365 -23.05 -36.34 9.15
CA GLN A 365 -22.51 -37.10 10.29
C GLN A 365 -20.98 -37.17 10.26
N LEU A 366 -20.39 -37.45 9.11
CA LEU A 366 -18.93 -37.49 8.93
C LEU A 366 -18.33 -36.09 9.15
N LEU A 367 -18.95 -35.07 8.58
CA LEU A 367 -18.54 -33.67 8.77
C LEU A 367 -18.61 -33.27 10.24
N HIS A 368 -19.59 -33.75 11.00
CA HIS A 368 -19.70 -33.52 12.43
C HIS A 368 -18.66 -34.30 13.24
N GLU A 369 -18.40 -35.55 12.88
CA GLU A 369 -17.29 -36.31 13.46
C GLU A 369 -15.97 -35.54 13.30
N TYR A 370 -15.75 -34.89 12.15
CA TYR A 370 -14.56 -34.12 11.78
C TYR A 370 -14.68 -32.59 11.91
N ARG A 371 -15.53 -32.10 12.82
CA ARG A 371 -15.73 -30.65 13.07
C ARG A 371 -14.51 -29.91 13.65
N ASP A 372 -13.53 -30.64 14.18
CA ASP A 372 -12.21 -30.14 14.57
C ASP A 372 -11.31 -29.84 13.37
N VAL A 373 -11.56 -30.48 12.22
CA VAL A 373 -10.83 -30.32 10.95
C VAL A 373 -11.55 -29.36 10.00
N VAL A 374 -12.87 -29.50 9.85
CA VAL A 374 -13.69 -28.62 9.01
C VAL A 374 -14.18 -27.45 9.84
N VAL A 375 -13.44 -26.34 9.79
CA VAL A 375 -13.67 -25.20 10.71
C VAL A 375 -14.56 -24.11 10.15
N CYS A 376 -14.82 -24.14 8.84
CA CYS A 376 -15.66 -23.18 8.15
C CYS A 376 -16.36 -23.89 6.98
N TYR A 377 -17.62 -23.56 6.74
CA TYR A 377 -18.39 -24.00 5.58
C TYR A 377 -18.84 -22.77 4.79
N SER A 378 -18.29 -22.54 3.61
CA SER A 378 -18.78 -21.56 2.64
C SER A 378 -19.68 -22.29 1.66
N VAL A 379 -21.00 -22.15 1.84
CA VAL A 379 -22.02 -22.80 1.02
C VAL A 379 -22.53 -21.81 -0.02
N ASP A 380 -22.15 -22.03 -1.27
CA ASP A 380 -22.43 -21.11 -2.37
C ASP A 380 -23.67 -21.56 -3.15
N LEU A 381 -24.72 -20.72 -3.13
CA LEU A 381 -25.99 -20.99 -3.79
C LEU A 381 -26.32 -19.91 -4.82
N PRO A 382 -26.73 -20.28 -6.04
CA PRO A 382 -27.11 -19.31 -7.06
C PRO A 382 -28.58 -18.83 -6.95
N ALA A 383 -29.35 -19.34 -5.98
CA ALA A 383 -30.79 -19.11 -5.87
C ALA A 383 -31.33 -19.44 -4.47
N GLY A 384 -32.50 -18.87 -4.12
CA GLY A 384 -33.21 -19.06 -2.86
C GLY A 384 -34.56 -19.76 -2.92
N ASN A 385 -34.98 -20.21 -4.11
CA ASN A 385 -36.15 -21.06 -4.29
C ASN A 385 -35.88 -22.21 -5.29
N PRO A 386 -36.66 -23.30 -5.25
CA PRO A 386 -36.47 -24.46 -6.11
C PRO A 386 -36.48 -24.16 -7.62
N GLU A 387 -37.37 -23.28 -8.07
CA GLU A 387 -37.56 -22.96 -9.49
C GLU A 387 -36.37 -22.16 -10.04
N SER A 388 -35.96 -21.10 -9.33
CA SER A 388 -34.76 -20.33 -9.64
C SER A 388 -33.52 -21.22 -9.57
N TYR A 389 -33.39 -22.08 -8.54
CA TYR A 389 -32.26 -22.99 -8.43
C TYR A 389 -32.15 -23.90 -9.65
N ALA A 390 -33.24 -24.54 -10.06
CA ALA A 390 -33.26 -25.40 -11.25
C ALA A 390 -32.89 -24.65 -12.52
N LYS A 391 -33.39 -23.42 -12.71
CA LYS A 391 -33.03 -22.56 -13.85
C LYS A 391 -31.53 -22.20 -13.83
N HIS A 392 -30.99 -21.90 -12.66
CA HIS A 392 -29.63 -21.38 -12.49
C HIS A 392 -28.55 -22.47 -12.52
N THR A 393 -28.93 -23.73 -12.28
CA THR A 393 -28.02 -24.86 -12.15
C THR A 393 -28.28 -26.00 -13.13
N LEU A 394 -29.42 -26.02 -13.83
CA LEU A 394 -29.89 -27.16 -14.61
C LEU A 394 -30.09 -28.45 -13.78
N ASN A 395 -30.08 -28.36 -12.44
CA ASN A 395 -30.43 -29.46 -11.56
C ASN A 395 -31.96 -29.54 -11.35
N PRO A 396 -32.51 -30.72 -11.00
CA PRO A 396 -33.91 -30.84 -10.63
C PRO A 396 -34.29 -29.91 -9.46
N PRO A 397 -35.50 -29.31 -9.42
CA PRO A 397 -35.93 -28.44 -8.32
C PRO A 397 -35.82 -29.09 -6.93
N ALA A 398 -35.99 -30.41 -6.85
CA ALA A 398 -35.86 -31.18 -5.61
C ALA A 398 -34.46 -31.10 -4.98
N THR A 399 -33.42 -30.82 -5.78
CA THR A 399 -32.03 -30.67 -5.32
C THR A 399 -31.88 -29.55 -4.31
N PHE A 400 -32.63 -28.45 -4.48
CA PHE A 400 -32.65 -27.35 -3.54
C PHE A 400 -33.11 -27.79 -2.15
N GLY A 401 -34.13 -28.66 -2.07
CA GLY A 401 -34.59 -29.23 -0.81
C GLY A 401 -33.55 -30.12 -0.13
N ILE A 402 -32.76 -30.88 -0.90
CA ILE A 402 -31.67 -31.71 -0.37
C ILE A 402 -30.61 -30.84 0.33
N ILE A 403 -30.25 -29.71 -0.28
CA ILE A 403 -29.28 -28.76 0.28
C ILE A 403 -29.79 -28.19 1.61
N LEU A 404 -31.05 -27.71 1.64
CA LEU A 404 -31.66 -27.16 2.86
C LEU A 404 -31.74 -28.22 3.97
N ASN A 405 -32.12 -29.44 3.63
CA ASN A 405 -32.15 -30.55 4.59
C ASN A 405 -30.75 -30.86 5.13
N GLY A 406 -29.70 -30.78 4.29
CA GLY A 406 -28.32 -30.96 4.72
C GLY A 406 -27.85 -29.88 5.70
N LEU A 407 -28.15 -28.62 5.39
CA LEU A 407 -27.90 -27.47 6.27
C LEU A 407 -28.64 -27.60 7.61
N GLN A 408 -29.90 -28.03 7.59
CA GLN A 408 -30.69 -28.28 8.79
C GLN A 408 -30.14 -29.46 9.59
N ALA A 409 -29.74 -30.54 8.92
CA ALA A 409 -29.17 -31.72 9.56
C ALA A 409 -27.83 -31.42 10.26
N LEU A 410 -26.96 -30.60 9.64
CA LEU A 410 -25.75 -30.11 10.30
C LEU A 410 -26.08 -29.28 11.53
N HIS A 411 -26.93 -28.26 11.39
CA HIS A 411 -27.33 -27.42 12.52
C HIS A 411 -27.93 -28.24 13.67
N ALA A 412 -28.75 -29.25 13.37
CA ALA A 412 -29.37 -30.10 14.38
C ALA A 412 -28.37 -30.94 15.19
N LEU A 413 -27.17 -31.23 14.66
CA LEU A 413 -26.13 -31.97 15.39
C LEU A 413 -25.43 -31.10 16.43
N ASP A 414 -25.18 -29.82 16.13
CA ASP A 414 -24.61 -28.85 17.07
C ASP A 414 -24.98 -27.40 16.68
N PRO A 415 -26.11 -26.89 17.21
CA PRO A 415 -26.61 -25.56 16.85
C PRO A 415 -25.61 -24.45 17.14
N THR A 416 -24.85 -24.56 18.23
CA THR A 416 -23.93 -23.50 18.67
C THR A 416 -22.73 -23.43 17.74
N HIS A 417 -22.16 -24.58 17.38
CA HIS A 417 -21.03 -24.64 16.47
C HIS A 417 -21.43 -24.19 15.06
N TYR A 418 -22.48 -24.79 14.47
CA TYR A 418 -22.78 -24.58 13.06
C TYR A 418 -23.38 -23.21 12.75
N SER A 419 -24.09 -22.57 13.68
CA SER A 419 -24.51 -21.17 13.48
C SER A 419 -23.34 -20.20 13.30
N HIS A 420 -22.13 -20.54 13.78
CA HIS A 420 -20.94 -19.73 13.57
C HIS A 420 -20.06 -20.23 12.42
N ALA A 421 -19.99 -21.55 12.23
CA ALA A 421 -19.11 -22.16 11.24
C ALA A 421 -19.66 -22.10 9.80
N VAL A 422 -20.97 -22.00 9.61
CA VAL A 422 -21.61 -21.99 8.29
C VAL A 422 -21.87 -20.57 7.82
N HIS A 423 -21.43 -20.28 6.60
CA HIS A 423 -21.70 -19.07 5.84
C HIS A 423 -22.37 -19.47 4.52
N VAL A 424 -23.54 -18.91 4.23
CA VAL A 424 -24.27 -19.16 2.98
C VAL A 424 -24.15 -17.94 2.08
N GLY A 425 -23.42 -18.10 0.98
CA GLY A 425 -23.21 -17.07 -0.03
C GLY A 425 -24.22 -17.18 -1.16
N VAL A 426 -24.97 -16.10 -1.42
CA VAL A 426 -25.90 -16.01 -2.55
C VAL A 426 -25.18 -15.37 -3.72
N ASN A 427 -24.85 -16.19 -4.71
CA ASN A 427 -24.12 -15.78 -5.91
C ASN A 427 -25.12 -15.40 -7.02
N GLY A 428 -25.26 -14.10 -7.28
CA GLY A 428 -26.18 -13.58 -8.29
C GLY A 428 -25.63 -12.32 -8.99
N ALA A 429 -26.39 -11.80 -9.96
CA ALA A 429 -26.04 -10.60 -10.71
C ALA A 429 -26.34 -9.32 -9.91
N HIS A 430 -25.42 -8.35 -9.88
CA HIS A 430 -25.58 -7.09 -9.14
C HIS A 430 -25.48 -5.88 -10.05
N ASP A 431 -26.26 -4.83 -9.80
CA ASP A 431 -26.32 -3.60 -10.62
C ASP A 431 -24.94 -2.94 -10.89
N ALA A 432 -23.97 -3.09 -9.98
CA ALA A 432 -22.61 -2.59 -10.13
C ALA A 432 -21.76 -3.34 -11.18
N ASP A 433 -22.20 -4.55 -11.59
CA ASP A 433 -21.57 -5.34 -12.64
C ASP A 433 -22.00 -4.87 -14.07
N TRP A 434 -23.01 -3.97 -14.18
CA TRP A 434 -23.73 -3.64 -15.43
C TRP A 434 -23.16 -2.47 -16.25
N SER A 435 -21.86 -2.45 -16.53
CA SER A 435 -21.33 -1.45 -17.49
C SER A 435 -21.38 -1.90 -18.95
N ARG A 436 -21.73 -3.16 -19.26
CA ARG A 436 -21.75 -3.66 -20.65
C ARG A 436 -22.98 -4.52 -20.94
N LYS A 437 -23.66 -4.15 -22.01
CA LYS A 437 -24.96 -4.68 -22.43
C LYS A 437 -24.87 -6.13 -22.91
N GLN A 438 -25.96 -6.83 -22.54
CA GLN A 438 -26.75 -7.75 -23.36
C GLN A 438 -26.40 -9.25 -23.31
N ILE A 439 -27.42 -9.95 -22.77
CA ILE A 439 -27.78 -11.35 -22.90
C ILE A 439 -27.09 -12.23 -21.87
N LEU A 440 -27.80 -12.58 -20.78
CA LEU A 440 -27.81 -13.95 -20.25
C LEU A 440 -28.81 -14.13 -19.12
N TYR A 441 -29.84 -14.88 -19.47
CA TYR A 441 -30.99 -15.25 -18.65
C TYR A 441 -31.87 -14.06 -18.26
N ASP A 442 -33.19 -14.22 -18.34
CA ASP A 442 -34.16 -13.31 -17.72
C ASP A 442 -33.98 -13.34 -16.20
N LEU A 443 -32.88 -12.79 -15.69
CA LEU A 443 -32.65 -12.49 -14.28
C LEU A 443 -33.11 -11.04 -14.12
N PRO A 444 -34.28 -10.81 -13.51
CA PRO A 444 -34.77 -9.46 -13.28
C PRO A 444 -33.74 -8.64 -12.50
N ALA A 445 -33.69 -7.32 -12.72
CA ALA A 445 -32.98 -6.43 -11.80
C ALA A 445 -33.50 -6.66 -10.37
N GLY A 446 -32.59 -6.79 -9.39
CA GLY A 446 -32.93 -7.13 -8.01
C GLY A 446 -33.19 -8.62 -7.72
N ASP A 447 -32.97 -9.53 -8.68
CA ASP A 447 -33.15 -10.98 -8.45
C ASP A 447 -32.29 -11.49 -7.29
N THR A 448 -31.02 -11.06 -7.18
CA THR A 448 -30.13 -11.53 -6.11
C THR A 448 -30.61 -11.15 -4.71
N ASP A 449 -31.18 -9.95 -4.53
CA ASP A 449 -31.71 -9.51 -3.24
C ASP A 449 -32.98 -10.30 -2.87
N LEU A 450 -33.81 -10.62 -3.87
CA LEU A 450 -34.95 -11.52 -3.68
C LEU A 450 -34.50 -12.94 -3.29
N GLN A 451 -33.51 -13.50 -4.00
CA GLN A 451 -32.96 -14.82 -3.67
C GLN A 451 -32.35 -14.83 -2.26
N LEU A 452 -31.67 -13.75 -1.87
CA LEU A 452 -31.10 -13.57 -0.54
C LEU A 452 -32.17 -13.55 0.54
N GLN A 453 -33.21 -12.74 0.37
CA GLN A 453 -34.33 -12.67 1.32
C GLN A 453 -34.99 -14.05 1.49
N GLN A 454 -35.24 -14.76 0.40
CA GLN A 454 -35.84 -16.10 0.43
C GLN A 454 -34.97 -17.11 1.18
N LEU A 455 -33.64 -17.04 1.06
CA LEU A 455 -32.73 -17.90 1.82
C LEU A 455 -32.69 -17.53 3.30
N GLN A 456 -32.67 -16.25 3.64
CA GLN A 456 -32.70 -15.78 5.03
C GLN A 456 -33.96 -16.25 5.75
N GLU A 457 -35.13 -16.20 5.08
CA GLU A 457 -36.39 -16.72 5.62
C GLU A 457 -36.37 -18.23 5.84
N LYS A 458 -35.70 -18.99 4.97
CA LYS A 458 -35.59 -20.47 5.06
C LYS A 458 -34.51 -20.93 6.03
N LEU A 459 -33.50 -20.10 6.27
CA LEU A 459 -32.32 -20.40 7.06
C LEU A 459 -32.12 -19.42 8.23
N PRO A 460 -33.15 -19.15 9.06
CA PRO A 460 -33.06 -18.18 10.15
C PRO A 460 -32.07 -18.59 11.25
N MET A 461 -31.65 -19.86 11.26
CA MET A 461 -30.66 -20.39 12.19
C MET A 461 -29.21 -20.00 11.85
N TYR A 462 -28.98 -19.51 10.63
CA TYR A 462 -27.67 -19.07 10.17
C TYR A 462 -27.63 -17.55 10.07
N PRO A 463 -26.84 -16.85 10.93
CA PRO A 463 -26.78 -15.39 10.92
C PRO A 463 -26.02 -14.83 9.71
N ARG A 464 -25.20 -15.65 9.04
CA ARG A 464 -24.41 -15.27 7.88
C ARG A 464 -25.00 -15.89 6.61
N VAL A 465 -26.07 -15.27 6.12
CA VAL A 465 -26.63 -15.52 4.80
C VAL A 465 -26.56 -14.19 4.05
N GLU A 466 -25.65 -14.10 3.07
CA GLU A 466 -25.22 -12.83 2.48
C GLU A 466 -25.08 -12.92 0.96
N ALA A 467 -25.24 -11.80 0.26
CA ALA A 467 -24.98 -11.74 -1.18
C ALA A 467 -23.47 -11.63 -1.45
N MET A 468 -22.93 -12.50 -2.30
CA MET A 468 -21.53 -12.49 -2.69
C MET A 468 -21.31 -11.45 -3.82
N ARG A 469 -20.42 -10.47 -3.60
CA ARG A 469 -20.13 -9.37 -4.55
C ARG A 469 -18.63 -9.01 -4.57
N PRO A 470 -18.01 -8.72 -5.73
CA PRO A 470 -18.47 -9.02 -7.09
C PRO A 470 -18.26 -10.50 -7.44
N LEU A 471 -19.02 -11.02 -8.42
CA LEU A 471 -18.76 -12.35 -8.96
C LEU A 471 -17.39 -12.38 -9.67
N ALA A 472 -16.66 -13.49 -9.51
CA ALA A 472 -15.40 -13.69 -10.21
C ALA A 472 -15.62 -13.75 -11.73
N ASP A 473 -14.97 -12.86 -12.48
CA ASP A 473 -15.08 -12.75 -13.95
C ASP A 473 -14.30 -13.81 -14.73
N ARG A 474 -13.47 -14.61 -14.04
CA ARG A 474 -12.65 -15.69 -14.63
C ARG A 474 -11.79 -15.17 -15.78
N ALA A 475 -11.28 -13.94 -15.63
CA ALA A 475 -10.49 -13.24 -16.64
C ALA A 475 -11.12 -13.24 -18.05
N GLY A 476 -12.46 -13.22 -18.12
CA GLY A 476 -13.21 -13.18 -19.38
C GLY A 476 -13.43 -14.54 -20.04
N HIS A 477 -13.14 -15.67 -19.38
CA HIS A 477 -13.36 -17.02 -19.95
C HIS A 477 -14.81 -17.31 -20.34
N LEU A 478 -15.77 -16.58 -19.78
CA LEU A 478 -17.20 -16.76 -20.05
C LEU A 478 -17.77 -15.73 -21.05
N SER A 479 -16.92 -14.87 -21.63
CA SER A 479 -17.33 -13.85 -22.62
C SER A 479 -18.01 -14.45 -23.84
N SER A 480 -17.56 -15.61 -24.33
CA SER A 480 -18.18 -16.33 -25.46
C SER A 480 -19.58 -16.88 -25.15
N HIS A 481 -19.92 -16.98 -23.87
CA HIS A 481 -21.25 -17.37 -23.42
C HIS A 481 -22.12 -16.14 -23.14
N ALA A 482 -21.58 -14.93 -23.34
CA ALA A 482 -22.10 -13.59 -23.02
C ALA A 482 -22.07 -13.20 -21.51
N ILE A 483 -21.29 -13.91 -20.69
CA ILE A 483 -21.00 -13.51 -19.30
C ILE A 483 -19.70 -12.70 -19.36
N ASP A 484 -19.81 -11.42 -19.68
CA ASP A 484 -18.64 -10.56 -19.91
C ASP A 484 -18.53 -9.41 -18.90
N ASN A 485 -17.67 -9.62 -17.91
CA ASN A 485 -17.20 -8.58 -17.00
C ASN A 485 -15.74 -8.19 -17.30
N ALA A 486 -15.17 -8.61 -18.44
CA ALA A 486 -13.75 -8.45 -18.73
C ALA A 486 -13.41 -6.97 -18.95
N VAL A 487 -12.60 -6.42 -18.05
CA VAL A 487 -12.02 -5.09 -18.21
C VAL A 487 -10.60 -5.26 -18.71
N ASP A 488 -10.30 -4.70 -19.87
CA ASP A 488 -8.94 -4.68 -20.38
C ASP A 488 -8.14 -3.53 -19.72
N ARG A 489 -7.19 -3.87 -18.84
CA ARG A 489 -6.35 -2.94 -18.07
C ARG A 489 -4.87 -3.09 -18.43
N PRO A 490 -4.39 -2.46 -19.51
CA PRO A 490 -2.98 -2.49 -19.85
C PRO A 490 -2.14 -1.84 -18.74
N GLY A 491 -1.06 -2.51 -18.32
CA GLY A 491 -0.16 -2.01 -17.28
C GLY A 491 -0.48 -2.39 -15.83
N THR A 492 -1.46 -3.29 -15.59
CA THR A 492 -1.71 -3.83 -14.23
C THR A 492 -0.47 -4.52 -13.66
N ALA A 493 -0.22 -4.28 -12.37
CA ALA A 493 0.86 -4.96 -11.63
C ALA A 493 0.48 -6.41 -11.24
N GLY A 494 -0.78 -6.81 -11.47
CA GLY A 494 -1.34 -8.08 -11.05
C GLY A 494 -2.19 -7.98 -9.78
N CYS A 495 -2.27 -9.08 -9.03
CA CYS A 495 -2.95 -9.15 -7.74
C CYS A 495 -2.06 -9.90 -6.74
N ASN A 496 -2.21 -9.59 -5.46
CA ASN A 496 -1.53 -10.27 -4.35
C ASN A 496 -1.70 -11.79 -4.39
N ARG A 497 -2.80 -12.30 -4.97
CA ARG A 497 -3.04 -13.75 -5.13
C ARG A 497 -1.90 -14.46 -5.86
N LEU A 498 -1.23 -13.81 -6.81
CA LEU A 498 -0.10 -14.40 -7.55
C LEU A 498 1.12 -14.70 -6.66
N THR A 499 1.21 -14.10 -5.48
CA THR A 499 2.37 -14.22 -4.60
C THR A 499 2.03 -14.82 -3.24
N GLU A 500 0.75 -14.84 -2.87
CA GLU A 500 0.28 -15.28 -1.55
C GLU A 500 -0.45 -16.62 -1.58
N TRP A 501 -0.75 -17.14 -2.78
CA TRP A 501 -1.53 -18.36 -2.96
C TRP A 501 -0.72 -19.48 -3.62
N LEU A 502 -0.89 -20.69 -3.09
CA LEU A 502 -0.50 -21.93 -3.76
C LEU A 502 -1.76 -22.63 -4.28
N HIS A 503 -1.87 -22.81 -5.60
CA HIS A 503 -2.96 -23.56 -6.22
C HIS A 503 -2.45 -24.87 -6.80
N VAL A 504 -3.10 -25.99 -6.45
CA VAL A 504 -2.75 -27.34 -6.91
C VAL A 504 -3.98 -28.04 -7.44
N ASN A 505 -3.92 -28.57 -8.66
CA ASN A 505 -5.03 -29.31 -9.25
C ASN A 505 -5.04 -30.79 -8.82
N SER A 506 -6.05 -31.55 -9.26
CA SER A 506 -6.19 -32.98 -8.94
C SER A 506 -5.11 -33.89 -9.53
N SER A 507 -4.28 -33.38 -10.46
CA SER A 507 -3.11 -34.09 -11.00
C SER A 507 -1.84 -33.86 -10.18
N GLY A 508 -1.86 -32.94 -9.19
CA GLY A 508 -0.65 -32.49 -8.49
C GLY A 508 0.13 -31.40 -9.23
N GLN A 509 -0.43 -30.77 -10.26
CA GLN A 509 0.22 -29.64 -10.93
C GLN A 509 -0.06 -28.34 -10.17
N ALA A 510 0.99 -27.57 -9.91
CA ALA A 510 0.87 -26.23 -9.33
C ALA A 510 0.69 -25.19 -10.43
N TYR A 511 -0.30 -24.31 -10.28
CA TYR A 511 -0.64 -23.26 -11.23
C TYR A 511 -0.81 -21.90 -10.57
N THR A 512 -0.72 -20.83 -11.35
CA THR A 512 -0.48 -19.48 -10.81
C THR A 512 -1.69 -18.78 -10.20
N CYS A 513 -2.92 -19.13 -10.57
CA CYS A 513 -4.10 -18.34 -10.14
C CYS A 513 -5.41 -19.13 -10.23
N CYS A 514 -6.26 -19.04 -9.20
CA CYS A 514 -7.64 -19.55 -9.22
C CYS A 514 -8.52 -19.04 -10.37
N GLN A 515 -8.22 -17.89 -10.99
CA GLN A 515 -8.98 -17.38 -12.14
C GLN A 515 -8.62 -18.09 -13.46
N ASP A 516 -7.53 -18.88 -13.48
CA ASP A 516 -7.10 -19.71 -14.61
C ASP A 516 -7.85 -21.04 -14.62
N TYR A 517 -9.10 -21.03 -15.09
CA TYR A 517 -9.95 -22.22 -15.11
C TYR A 517 -9.35 -23.41 -15.90
N LEU A 518 -8.61 -23.12 -16.96
CA LEU A 518 -7.97 -24.14 -17.80
C LEU A 518 -6.60 -24.58 -17.27
N GLU A 519 -6.12 -23.94 -16.20
CA GLU A 519 -4.82 -24.23 -15.58
C GLU A 519 -3.68 -24.15 -16.61
N ALA A 520 -3.76 -23.18 -17.53
CA ALA A 520 -2.81 -23.01 -18.63
C ALA A 520 -1.44 -22.53 -18.15
N TYR A 521 -1.38 -21.86 -17.00
CA TYR A 521 -0.16 -21.28 -16.43
C TYR A 521 0.35 -22.15 -15.26
N GLN A 522 0.70 -23.39 -15.55
CA GLN A 522 1.37 -24.31 -14.60
C GLN A 522 2.85 -23.97 -14.46
N TYR A 523 3.39 -24.11 -13.25
CA TYR A 523 4.78 -23.79 -12.95
C TYR A 523 5.55 -24.90 -12.23
N ALA A 524 4.89 -25.92 -11.68
CA ALA A 524 5.57 -27.07 -11.07
C ALA A 524 4.69 -28.33 -11.10
N ASP A 525 5.36 -29.48 -11.07
CA ASP A 525 4.74 -30.81 -10.93
C ASP A 525 5.09 -31.39 -9.55
N LEU A 526 4.12 -31.34 -8.62
CA LEU A 526 4.31 -31.78 -7.24
C LEU A 526 4.25 -33.31 -7.06
N THR A 527 4.14 -34.07 -8.16
CA THR A 527 4.40 -35.52 -8.15
C THR A 527 5.88 -35.84 -8.22
N THR A 528 6.71 -34.87 -8.62
CA THR A 528 8.17 -35.03 -8.79
C THR A 528 9.00 -34.01 -8.02
N GLN A 529 8.39 -32.93 -7.54
CA GLN A 529 9.04 -31.83 -6.83
C GLN A 529 8.35 -31.56 -5.51
N THR A 530 9.11 -31.06 -4.53
CA THR A 530 8.54 -30.57 -3.27
C THR A 530 7.89 -29.20 -3.43
N ILE A 531 6.95 -28.87 -2.54
CA ILE A 531 6.34 -27.53 -2.52
C ILE A 531 7.39 -26.44 -2.31
N HIS A 532 8.40 -26.68 -1.48
CA HIS A 532 9.47 -25.70 -1.27
C HIS A 532 10.28 -25.43 -2.54
N GLU A 533 10.68 -26.48 -3.27
CA GLU A 533 11.38 -26.34 -4.55
C GLU A 533 10.53 -25.59 -5.58
N ALA A 534 9.24 -25.93 -5.67
CA ALA A 534 8.30 -25.26 -6.56
C ALA A 534 8.16 -23.76 -6.25
N LEU A 535 8.08 -23.39 -4.96
CA LEU A 535 7.97 -22.00 -4.53
C LEU A 535 9.30 -21.25 -4.66
N ALA A 536 10.44 -21.90 -4.41
CA ALA A 536 11.77 -21.31 -4.59
C ALA A 536 12.08 -21.01 -6.07
N ALA A 537 11.51 -21.80 -6.99
CA ALA A 537 11.59 -21.56 -8.42
C ALA A 537 10.63 -20.45 -8.93
N ALA A 538 9.74 -19.95 -8.06
CA ALA A 538 8.81 -18.86 -8.36
C ALA A 538 9.31 -17.49 -7.82
N PRO A 539 9.02 -16.36 -8.50
CA PRO A 539 8.26 -16.25 -9.75
C PRO A 539 9.11 -16.54 -11.00
N GLY A 540 8.49 -17.15 -12.02
CA GLY A 540 9.09 -17.44 -13.33
C GLY A 540 8.17 -17.12 -14.51
N LYS A 541 8.49 -17.62 -15.72
CA LYS A 541 7.73 -17.33 -16.96
C LYS A 541 6.21 -17.50 -16.85
N PRO A 542 5.66 -18.54 -16.16
CA PRO A 542 4.22 -18.66 -15.99
C PRO A 542 3.60 -17.47 -15.24
N PHE A 543 4.24 -16.97 -14.17
CA PHE A 543 3.75 -15.84 -13.39
C PHE A 543 3.77 -14.53 -14.19
N GLU A 544 4.81 -14.32 -15.01
CA GLU A 544 4.88 -13.17 -15.92
C GLU A 544 3.77 -13.22 -16.98
N ALA A 545 3.52 -14.41 -17.54
CA ALA A 545 2.45 -14.61 -18.52
C ALA A 545 1.07 -14.36 -17.88
N THR A 546 0.83 -14.87 -16.67
CA THR A 546 -0.42 -14.61 -15.93
C THR A 546 -0.62 -13.12 -15.68
N ARG A 547 0.42 -12.36 -15.29
CA ARG A 547 0.32 -10.89 -15.14
C ARG A 547 -0.05 -10.21 -16.45
N ARG A 548 0.63 -10.58 -17.54
CA ARG A 548 0.48 -9.94 -18.85
C ARG A 548 -0.87 -10.24 -19.52
N GLU A 549 -1.37 -11.46 -19.36
CA GLU A 549 -2.48 -11.99 -20.14
C GLU A 549 -3.76 -12.13 -19.33
N LEU A 550 -3.68 -12.71 -18.13
CA LEU A 550 -4.82 -13.05 -17.30
C LEU A 550 -5.21 -11.90 -16.37
N CYS A 551 -4.26 -11.33 -15.62
CA CYS A 551 -4.53 -10.20 -14.72
C CYS A 551 -5.05 -8.97 -15.46
N ARG A 552 -4.56 -8.73 -16.68
CA ARG A 552 -5.03 -7.64 -17.56
C ARG A 552 -6.54 -7.67 -17.80
N LYS A 553 -7.20 -8.83 -17.69
CA LYS A 553 -8.63 -9.04 -17.94
C LYS A 553 -9.44 -9.28 -16.67
N CYS A 554 -8.81 -9.25 -15.49
CA CYS A 554 -9.41 -9.67 -14.23
C CYS A 554 -9.80 -8.46 -13.37
N THR A 555 -11.01 -8.49 -12.84
CA THR A 555 -11.60 -7.51 -11.92
C THR A 555 -10.86 -7.41 -10.58
N PHE A 556 -10.21 -8.48 -10.14
CA PHE A 556 -9.40 -8.51 -8.90
C PHE A 556 -7.97 -7.95 -9.06
N ALA A 557 -7.50 -7.72 -10.29
CA ALA A 557 -6.19 -7.15 -10.56
C ALA A 557 -6.22 -5.62 -10.46
N LYS A 558 -5.15 -5.03 -9.91
CA LYS A 558 -5.04 -3.58 -9.67
C LYS A 558 -4.08 -2.92 -10.66
#